data_AF-A0A2A2RRH5-F1
#
_entry.id   AF-A0A2A2RRH5-F1
#
_cell.length_a   1.000
_cell.length_b   1.000
_cell.length_c   1.000
_cell.angle_alpha   90.00
_cell.angle_beta   90.00
_cell.angle_gamma   90.00
#
_symmetry.space_group_name_H-M   'P 1'
#
loop_
_entity.id
_entity.type
_entity.pdbx_description
1 polymer ?
#
loop_
_entity_poly.entity_id
_entity_poly.type
_entity_poly.pdbx_seq_one_letter_code
_entity_poly.pdbx_strand_id
1 'polypeptide(L)'
;MPLRQSLAMFESGATSSQRSKADTLRGGSGEVSRFQIMPAVWRSYSKSREYDNPEVAWTIAQRILADRTATFRTATGREPNALELYLLWNKPGHFEAQDYKASRVKADYRQRAQRFANLLTLR
;
A
#
# COMPACT_ATOMS: atom_id res chain seq x y z
N MET A 1 -4.09 5.64 -13.90
CA MET A 1 -5.22 5.40 -12.97
C MET A 1 -4.91 6.09 -11.63
N PRO A 2 -5.88 6.62 -10.89
CA PRO A 2 -5.62 7.25 -9.59
C PRO A 2 -5.07 6.24 -8.56
N LEU A 3 -4.13 6.68 -7.70
CA LEU A 3 -3.47 5.84 -6.70
C LEU A 3 -4.45 5.03 -5.83
N ARG A 4 -5.52 5.67 -5.34
CA ARG A 4 -6.57 5.01 -4.55
C ARG A 4 -7.14 3.79 -5.26
N GLN A 5 -7.50 3.95 -6.54
CA GLN A 5 -8.12 2.91 -7.33
C GLN A 5 -7.11 1.82 -7.68
N SER A 6 -5.90 2.18 -8.10
CA SER A 6 -4.84 1.21 -8.38
C SER A 6 -4.49 0.38 -7.15
N LEU A 7 -4.37 0.98 -5.97
CA LEU A 7 -4.04 0.26 -4.74
C LEU A 7 -5.19 -0.66 -4.29
N ALA A 8 -6.43 -0.17 -4.31
CA ALA A 8 -7.59 -0.98 -3.97
C ALA A 8 -7.76 -2.17 -4.94
N MET A 9 -7.63 -1.92 -6.25
CA MET A 9 -7.72 -2.95 -7.28
C MET A 9 -6.61 -3.98 -7.13
N PHE A 10 -5.38 -3.54 -6.85
CA PHE A 10 -4.24 -4.43 -6.71
C PHE A 10 -4.29 -5.30 -5.45
N GLU A 11 -4.80 -4.77 -4.34
CA GLU A 11 -4.85 -5.48 -3.06
C GLU A 11 -6.10 -6.34 -2.87
N SER A 12 -7.25 -5.94 -3.45
CA SER A 12 -8.54 -6.61 -3.22
C SER A 12 -9.40 -6.81 -4.46
N GLY A 13 -8.98 -6.32 -5.62
CA GLY A 13 -9.80 -6.32 -6.83
C GLY A 13 -10.89 -5.25 -6.86
N ALA A 14 -10.95 -4.34 -5.87
CA ALA A 14 -11.94 -3.26 -5.85
C ALA A 14 -11.71 -2.27 -7.00
N THR A 15 -12.71 -2.11 -7.87
CA THR A 15 -12.62 -1.25 -9.07
C THR A 15 -13.35 0.09 -8.93
N SER A 16 -14.16 0.28 -7.89
CA SER A 16 -14.93 1.51 -7.64
C SER A 16 -14.69 2.06 -6.22
N SER A 17 -15.01 3.34 -6.01
CA SER A 17 -14.99 3.97 -4.68
C SER A 17 -16.15 3.54 -3.79
N GLN A 18 -17.21 2.97 -4.36
CA GLN A 18 -18.39 2.50 -3.63
C GLN A 18 -18.05 1.31 -2.75
N ARG A 19 -18.88 1.09 -1.71
CA ARG A 19 -18.76 -0.08 -0.85
C ARG A 19 -18.91 -1.37 -1.67
N SER A 20 -18.12 -2.38 -1.35
CA SER A 20 -18.11 -3.66 -2.05
C SER A 20 -17.61 -4.79 -1.13
N LYS A 21 -17.66 -6.04 -1.61
CA LYS A 21 -17.12 -7.20 -0.88
C LYS A 21 -15.64 -7.04 -0.48
N ALA A 22 -14.89 -6.23 -1.24
CA ALA A 22 -13.49 -5.93 -0.96
C ALA A 22 -13.27 -5.26 0.41
N ASP A 23 -14.24 -4.48 0.88
CA ASP A 23 -14.13 -3.76 2.16
C ASP A 23 -14.10 -4.68 3.37
N THR A 24 -14.75 -5.83 3.25
CA THR A 24 -14.82 -6.85 4.30
C THR A 24 -13.76 -7.93 4.16
N LEU A 25 -12.90 -7.87 3.13
CA LEU A 25 -11.90 -8.91 2.90
C LEU A 25 -10.89 -8.98 4.05
N ARG A 26 -10.55 -10.22 4.37
CA ARG A 26 -9.46 -10.58 5.26
C ARG A 26 -8.33 -11.18 4.42
N GLY A 27 -7.14 -10.62 4.54
CA GLY A 27 -5.95 -11.18 3.91
C GLY A 27 -5.50 -12.46 4.61
N GLY A 28 -4.60 -13.21 3.96
CA GLY A 28 -4.13 -14.50 4.46
C GLY A 28 -3.41 -14.42 5.81
N SER A 29 -2.90 -13.24 6.19
CA SER A 29 -2.25 -12.99 7.48
C SER A 29 -3.11 -12.11 8.41
N GLY A 30 -4.40 -11.95 8.09
CA GLY A 30 -5.35 -11.16 8.88
C GLY A 30 -5.41 -9.68 8.51
N GLU A 31 -4.85 -9.29 7.35
CA GLU A 31 -5.02 -7.96 6.79
C GLU A 31 -6.50 -7.60 6.63
N VAL A 32 -6.82 -6.31 6.70
CA VAL A 32 -8.21 -5.82 6.69
C VAL A 32 -8.39 -4.72 5.65
N SER A 33 -9.65 -4.44 5.32
CA SER A 33 -10.08 -3.45 4.32
C SER A 33 -9.69 -3.81 2.88
N ARG A 34 -10.24 -3.04 1.94
CA ARG A 34 -9.87 -3.11 0.51
C ARG A 34 -8.39 -2.85 0.23
N PHE A 35 -7.65 -2.26 1.17
CA PHE A 35 -6.23 -1.97 1.02
C PHE A 35 -5.32 -3.02 1.68
N GLN A 36 -5.89 -4.04 2.33
CA GLN A 36 -5.12 -5.12 2.99
C GLN A 36 -4.10 -4.58 4.00
N ILE A 37 -4.56 -3.75 4.93
CA ILE A 37 -3.75 -3.15 6.00
C ILE A 37 -3.71 -4.11 7.19
N MET A 38 -2.54 -4.34 7.78
CA MET A 38 -2.43 -5.12 9.02
C MET A 38 -3.14 -4.41 10.18
N PRO A 39 -3.94 -5.10 11.02
CA PRO A 39 -4.62 -4.48 12.16
C PRO A 39 -3.68 -3.73 13.12
N ALA A 40 -2.48 -4.25 13.34
CA ALA A 40 -1.48 -3.58 14.18
C ALA A 40 -1.01 -2.26 13.58
N VAL A 41 -0.78 -2.23 12.26
CA VAL A 41 -0.44 -1.00 11.53
C VAL A 41 -1.63 -0.05 11.55
N TRP A 42 -2.84 -0.50 11.25
CA TRP A 42 -4.03 0.37 11.32
C TRP A 42 -4.14 1.08 12.68
N ARG A 43 -3.95 0.34 13.77
CA ARG A 43 -4.03 0.87 15.15
C ARG A 43 -2.98 1.93 15.46
N SER A 44 -1.83 1.95 14.79
CA SER A 44 -0.85 3.02 14.98
C SER A 44 -1.27 4.34 14.30
N TYR A 45 -2.24 4.31 13.37
CA TYR A 45 -2.71 5.48 12.63
C TYR A 45 -4.15 5.91 12.96
N SER A 46 -4.94 5.04 13.59
CA SER A 46 -6.34 5.32 13.96
C SER A 46 -6.86 4.43 15.09
N LYS A 47 -7.75 4.99 15.92
CA LYS A 47 -8.55 4.23 16.90
C LYS A 47 -9.84 3.65 16.30
N SER A 48 -10.24 4.09 15.10
CA SER A 48 -11.46 3.59 14.45
C SER A 48 -11.34 2.10 14.14
N ARG A 49 -12.45 1.38 14.26
CA ARG A 49 -12.59 -0.04 13.88
C ARG A 49 -13.37 -0.23 12.58
N GLU A 50 -13.68 0.87 11.87
CA GLU A 50 -14.39 0.86 10.59
C GLU A 50 -13.46 0.44 9.45
N TYR A 51 -12.96 -0.79 9.51
CA TYR A 51 -12.10 -1.37 8.47
C TYR A 51 -12.82 -1.47 7.12
N ASP A 52 -14.14 -1.63 7.16
CA ASP A 52 -15.03 -1.81 6.01
C ASP A 52 -15.56 -0.48 5.43
N ASN A 53 -15.23 0.65 6.06
CA ASN A 53 -15.58 1.95 5.51
C ASN A 53 -14.48 2.41 4.53
N PRO A 54 -14.77 2.50 3.22
CA PRO A 54 -13.75 2.75 2.22
C PRO A 54 -13.12 4.15 2.28
N GLU A 55 -13.81 5.13 2.85
CA GLU A 55 -13.26 6.48 3.07
C GLU A 55 -12.34 6.52 4.29
N VAL A 56 -12.71 5.84 5.37
CA VAL A 56 -11.86 5.68 6.56
C VAL A 56 -10.60 4.91 6.20
N ALA A 57 -10.76 3.78 5.51
CA ALA A 57 -9.64 2.97 5.06
C ALA A 57 -8.70 3.73 4.13
N TRP A 58 -9.23 4.57 3.23
CA TRP A 58 -8.41 5.38 2.34
C TRP A 58 -7.67 6.50 3.09
N THR A 59 -8.34 7.15 4.05
CA THR A 59 -7.70 8.17 4.90
C THR A 59 -6.50 7.58 5.66
N ILE A 60 -6.65 6.36 6.17
CA ILE A 60 -5.58 5.68 6.91
C ILE A 60 -4.47 5.21 5.96
N ALA A 61 -4.81 4.65 4.79
CA ALA A 61 -3.84 4.28 3.77
C ALA A 61 -2.98 5.46 3.32
N GLN A 62 -3.58 6.65 3.14
CA GLN A 62 -2.86 7.88 2.81
C GLN A 62 -1.86 8.28 3.89
N ARG A 63 -2.24 8.23 5.17
CA ARG A 63 -1.33 8.56 6.27
C ARG A 63 -0.16 7.59 6.34
N ILE A 64 -0.43 6.28 6.19
CA ILE A 64 0.61 5.24 6.14
C ILE A 64 1.60 5.52 4.99
N LEU A 65 1.09 5.82 3.80
CA LEU A 65 1.95 6.11 2.64
C LEU A 65 2.72 7.41 2.83
N ALA A 66 2.09 8.47 3.35
CA ALA A 66 2.74 9.75 3.61
C ALA A 66 3.93 9.59 4.56
N ASP A 67 3.75 8.89 5.68
CA ASP A 67 4.81 8.65 6.67
C ASP A 67 5.95 7.83 6.07
N ARG A 68 5.62 6.73 5.36
CA ARG A 68 6.64 5.88 4.73
C ARG A 68 7.40 6.59 3.61
N THR A 69 6.72 7.41 2.82
CA THR A 69 7.34 8.26 1.79
C THR A 69 8.21 9.34 2.41
N ALA A 70 7.80 9.93 3.53
CA ALA A 70 8.63 10.90 4.26
C ALA A 70 9.93 10.25 4.75
N THR A 71 9.86 9.07 5.40
CA THR A 71 11.05 8.31 5.83
C THR A 71 11.96 7.98 4.64
N PHE A 72 11.39 7.51 3.53
CA PHE A 72 12.13 7.25 2.30
C PHE A 72 12.85 8.50 1.77
N ARG A 73 12.16 9.65 1.74
CA ARG A 73 12.73 10.92 1.27
C ARG A 73 13.88 11.37 2.17
N THR A 74 13.72 11.26 3.49
CA THR A 74 14.79 11.57 4.45
C THR A 74 16.02 10.69 4.23
N ALA A 75 15.83 9.40 3.96
CA ALA A 75 16.92 8.45 3.77
C ALA A 75 17.60 8.54 2.39
N THR A 76 16.88 8.92 1.34
CA THR A 76 17.35 8.82 -0.06
C THR A 76 17.50 10.17 -0.76
N GLY A 77 16.93 11.25 -0.23
CA GLY A 77 16.94 12.58 -0.83
C GLY A 77 16.03 12.74 -2.05
N ARG A 78 15.13 11.80 -2.34
CA ARG A 78 14.26 11.82 -3.53
C ARG A 78 12.87 11.26 -3.27
N GLU A 79 11.95 11.49 -4.20
CA GLU A 79 10.65 10.82 -4.21
C GLU A 79 10.76 9.33 -4.61
N PRO A 80 9.90 8.46 -4.07
CA PRO A 80 9.77 7.11 -4.58
C PRO A 80 9.07 7.11 -5.94
N ASN A 81 9.57 6.30 -6.87
CA ASN A 81 8.81 6.00 -8.09
C ASN A 81 7.64 5.03 -7.80
N ALA A 82 6.82 4.72 -8.81
CA ALA A 82 5.64 3.86 -8.65
C ALA A 82 5.95 2.45 -8.09
N LEU A 83 7.08 1.86 -8.49
CA LEU A 83 7.52 0.56 -7.99
C LEU A 83 7.91 0.66 -6.51
N GLU A 84 8.69 1.69 -6.16
CA GLU A 84 9.16 1.91 -4.79
C GLU A 84 8.02 2.29 -3.85
N LEU A 85 7.04 3.06 -4.32
CA LEU A 85 5.82 3.37 -3.58
C LEU A 85 5.09 2.09 -3.17
N TYR A 86 5.02 1.10 -4.06
CA TYR A 86 4.42 -0.20 -3.72
C TYR A 86 5.29 -1.03 -2.78
N LEU A 87 6.62 -0.97 -2.90
CA LEU A 87 7.50 -1.63 -1.94
C LEU A 87 7.35 -1.04 -0.53
N LEU A 88 7.21 0.28 -0.43
CA LEU A 88 6.86 0.98 0.81
C LEU A 88 5.49 0.52 1.33
N TRP A 89 4.52 0.24 0.47
CA TRP A 89 3.23 -0.32 0.89
C TRP A 89 3.33 -1.76 1.39
N ASN A 90 3.87 -2.65 0.56
CA ASN A 90 3.74 -4.10 0.72
C ASN A 90 4.79 -4.73 1.64
N LYS A 91 6.03 -4.20 1.63
CA LYS A 91 7.18 -4.75 2.36
C LYS A 91 8.13 -3.63 2.86
N PRO A 92 7.63 -2.65 3.63
CA PRO A 92 8.42 -1.47 4.04
C PRO A 92 9.72 -1.84 4.74
N GLY A 93 9.68 -2.69 5.78
CA GLY A 93 10.87 -3.08 6.54
C GLY A 93 11.88 -3.88 5.72
N HIS A 94 11.43 -4.72 4.77
CA HIS A 94 12.36 -5.39 3.86
C HIS A 94 13.02 -4.38 2.93
N PHE A 95 12.26 -3.44 2.36
CA PHE A 95 12.80 -2.46 1.43
C PHE A 95 13.80 -1.52 2.10
N GLU A 96 13.50 -1.07 3.32
CA GLU A 96 14.40 -0.30 4.18
C GLU A 96 15.69 -1.08 4.48
N ALA A 97 15.57 -2.35 4.89
CA ALA A 97 16.73 -3.21 5.15
C ALA A 97 17.62 -3.47 3.91
N GLN A 98 17.15 -3.10 2.72
CA GLN A 98 17.92 -3.16 1.47
C GLN A 98 18.44 -1.78 1.03
N ASP A 99 18.57 -0.83 1.95
CA ASP A 99 18.99 0.56 1.71
C ASP A 99 18.12 1.28 0.67
N TYR A 100 16.83 0.93 0.61
CA TYR A 100 15.91 1.42 -0.41
C TYR A 100 16.38 1.17 -1.86
N LYS A 101 17.22 0.16 -2.08
CA LYS A 101 17.67 -0.24 -3.43
C LYS A 101 16.77 -1.33 -3.97
N ALA A 102 15.90 -0.98 -4.92
CA ALA A 102 15.00 -1.93 -5.56
C ALA A 102 15.78 -3.14 -6.11
N SER A 103 16.98 -2.97 -6.68
CA SER A 103 17.82 -4.06 -7.19
C SER A 103 18.29 -5.09 -6.14
N ARG A 104 18.13 -4.81 -4.84
CA ARG A 104 18.46 -5.72 -3.73
C ARG A 104 17.23 -6.37 -3.09
N VAL A 105 16.02 -5.91 -3.42
CA VAL A 105 14.78 -6.52 -2.96
C VAL A 105 14.57 -7.90 -3.60
N LYS A 106 13.96 -8.85 -2.87
CA LYS A 106 13.65 -10.19 -3.40
C LYS A 106 12.85 -10.11 -4.70
N ALA A 107 13.16 -10.99 -5.65
CA ALA A 107 12.63 -10.91 -7.01
C ALA A 107 11.09 -10.97 -7.06
N ASP A 108 10.47 -11.78 -6.21
CA ASP A 108 9.02 -11.91 -6.07
C ASP A 108 8.34 -10.59 -5.66
N TYR A 109 8.89 -9.89 -4.67
CA TYR A 109 8.39 -8.59 -4.22
C TYR A 109 8.57 -7.52 -5.29
N ARG A 110 9.70 -7.54 -6.01
CA ARG A 110 9.93 -6.60 -7.13
C ARG A 110 8.98 -6.86 -8.28
N GLN A 111 8.77 -8.12 -8.66
CA GLN A 111 7.83 -8.46 -9.73
C GLN A 111 6.41 -8.04 -9.36
N ARG A 112 5.98 -8.26 -8.11
CA ARG A 112 4.69 -7.77 -7.62
C ARG A 112 4.61 -6.24 -7.68
N ALA A 113 5.64 -5.54 -7.20
CA ALA A 113 5.70 -4.08 -7.26
C ALA A 113 5.71 -3.53 -8.69
N GLN A 114 6.38 -4.20 -9.62
CA GLN A 114 6.37 -3.82 -11.03
C GLN A 114 4.97 -3.98 -11.65
N ARG A 115 4.22 -5.04 -11.31
CA ARG A 115 2.83 -5.18 -11.77
C ARG A 115 1.94 -4.04 -11.26
N PHE A 116 2.12 -3.63 -10.01
CA PHE A 116 1.42 -2.46 -9.49
C PHE A 116 1.83 -1.18 -10.22
N ALA A 117 3.14 -0.97 -10.43
CA ALA A 117 3.65 0.19 -11.13
C ALA A 117 3.07 0.31 -12.54
N ASN A 118 2.97 -0.81 -13.26
CA ASN A 118 2.33 -0.87 -14.57
C ASN A 118 0.83 -0.51 -14.48
N LEU A 119 0.10 -1.02 -13.48
CA LEU A 119 -1.31 -0.67 -13.28
C LEU A 119 -1.50 0.83 -12.98
N LEU A 120 -0.61 1.44 -12.21
CA LEU A 120 -0.70 2.86 -11.87
C LEU A 120 -0.52 3.76 -13.11
N THR A 121 0.36 3.36 -14.03
CA THR A 121 0.68 4.10 -15.26
C THR A 121 -0.30 3.87 -16.41
N LEU A 122 -1.17 2.86 -16.33
CA LEU A 122 -2.28 2.70 -17.28
C LEU A 122 -3.15 3.97 -17.27
N ARG A 123 -3.24 4.62 -18.42
CA ARG A 123 -4.08 5.80 -18.65
C ARG A 123 -5.50 5.36 -18.97
#